data_AF-A0A9F7RNL1-F1
#
_entry.id   AF-A0A9F7RNL1-F1
#
_cell.length_a   1.000
_cell.length_b   1.000
_cell.length_c   1.000
_cell.angle_alpha   90.00
_cell.angle_beta   90.00
_cell.angle_gamma   90.00
#
_symmetry.space_group_name_H-M   'P 1'
#
loop_
_entity.id
_entity.type
_entity.pdbx_description
1 polymer ?
#
loop_
_entity_poly.entity_id
_entity_poly.type
_entity_poly.pdbx_seq_one_letter_code
_entity_poly.pdbx_strand_id
1 'polypeptide(L)'
;MDKADFLKGLPVYNKSNFSRFHADSVCKASNRRPSVYLPTREYPSEQIIVTEKTNILLRYLHQQWDKKKSRFIRPGYVFPVFNCPVLNAAKKREREQEQGEGGSPAPSRKIARTDSQEMNEDS
;
A
#
# COMPACT_ATOMS: atom_id res chain seq x y z
N MET A 1 -46.13 -28.40 0.12
CA MET A 1 -44.75 -28.60 -0.36
C MET A 1 -44.01 -29.36 0.71
N ASP A 2 -43.62 -30.59 0.39
CA ASP A 2 -42.96 -31.45 1.36
C ASP A 2 -41.49 -31.07 1.45
N LYS A 3 -40.92 -31.15 2.66
CA LYS A 3 -39.50 -30.80 2.91
C LYS A 3 -38.53 -31.58 2.01
N ALA A 4 -38.91 -32.77 1.59
CA ALA A 4 -38.13 -33.62 0.70
C ALA A 4 -38.02 -33.05 -0.73
N ASP A 5 -39.06 -32.38 -1.23
CA ASP A 5 -39.03 -31.79 -2.58
C ASP A 5 -38.15 -30.55 -2.66
N PHE A 6 -38.03 -29.81 -1.55
CA PHE A 6 -37.11 -28.68 -1.42
C PHE A 6 -35.64 -29.09 -1.55
N LEU A 7 -35.28 -30.32 -1.17
CA LEU A 7 -33.90 -30.82 -1.21
C LEU A 7 -33.51 -31.48 -2.55
N LYS A 8 -34.43 -31.53 -3.52
CA LYS A 8 -34.16 -32.08 -4.86
C LYS A 8 -33.46 -31.04 -5.74
N GLY A 9 -32.76 -31.52 -6.78
CA GLY A 9 -32.19 -30.64 -7.81
C GLY A 9 -30.89 -29.91 -7.44
N LEU A 10 -30.14 -30.43 -6.45
CA LEU A 10 -28.81 -29.89 -6.13
C LEU A 10 -27.87 -29.92 -7.35
N PRO A 11 -26.93 -28.96 -7.48
CA PRO A 11 -26.01 -28.92 -8.61
C PRO A 11 -25.21 -30.22 -8.79
N VAL A 12 -25.21 -30.75 -10.01
CA VAL A 12 -24.44 -31.94 -10.39
C VAL A 12 -23.49 -31.57 -11.53
N TYR A 13 -22.22 -31.32 -11.20
CA TYR A 13 -21.17 -31.08 -12.20
C TYR A 13 -20.82 -32.36 -12.98
N ASN A 14 -20.80 -33.50 -12.30
CA ASN A 14 -20.60 -34.82 -12.90
C ASN A 14 -21.29 -35.91 -12.05
N LYS A 15 -22.20 -36.66 -12.67
CA LYS A 15 -22.97 -37.74 -12.02
C LYS A 15 -22.09 -38.88 -11.48
N SER A 16 -20.90 -39.08 -12.05
CA SER A 16 -20.01 -40.18 -11.64
C SER A 16 -19.22 -39.90 -10.37
N ASN A 17 -18.99 -38.62 -9.99
CA ASN A 17 -18.05 -38.20 -8.93
C ASN A 17 -18.23 -38.95 -7.60
N PHE A 18 -19.46 -39.25 -7.20
CA PHE A 18 -19.77 -39.94 -5.95
C PHE A 18 -20.51 -41.27 -6.14
N SER A 19 -20.79 -41.68 -7.39
CA SER A 19 -21.54 -42.90 -7.70
C SER A 19 -20.89 -44.20 -7.21
N ARG A 20 -19.57 -44.20 -7.03
CA ARG A 20 -18.74 -45.36 -6.62
C ARG A 20 -18.13 -45.19 -5.23
N PHE A 21 -18.52 -44.15 -4.50
CA PHE A 21 -17.97 -43.90 -3.17
C PHE A 21 -18.55 -44.90 -2.16
N HIS A 22 -17.69 -45.72 -1.55
CA HIS A 22 -18.06 -46.66 -0.48
C HIS A 22 -17.35 -46.29 0.82
N ALA A 23 -18.11 -45.97 1.87
CA ALA A 23 -17.56 -45.61 3.18
C ALA A 23 -17.00 -46.82 3.96
N ASP A 24 -17.55 -48.02 3.70
CA ASP A 24 -17.29 -49.23 4.51
C ASP A 24 -16.03 -50.01 4.08
N SER A 25 -15.37 -49.56 3.01
CA SER A 25 -14.09 -50.08 2.54
C SER A 25 -12.94 -49.59 3.45
N VAL A 26 -12.93 -50.12 4.68
CA VAL A 26 -11.82 -50.06 5.64
C VAL A 26 -11.37 -48.63 5.99
N CYS A 27 -11.91 -48.09 7.09
CA CYS A 27 -11.42 -46.86 7.72
C CYS A 27 -9.96 -47.02 8.23
N LYS A 28 -8.99 -47.07 7.31
CA LYS A 28 -7.59 -46.74 7.60
C LYS A 28 -7.42 -45.25 7.38
N ALA A 29 -7.92 -44.44 8.32
CA ALA A 29 -7.72 -42.99 8.35
C ALA A 29 -6.24 -42.59 8.23
N SER A 30 -5.32 -43.50 8.57
CA SER A 30 -3.86 -43.32 8.53
C SER A 30 -3.25 -43.30 7.11
N ASN A 31 -3.83 -43.96 6.11
CA ASN A 31 -3.13 -44.22 4.82
C ASN A 31 -3.57 -43.33 3.64
N ARG A 32 -4.34 -42.26 3.87
CA ARG A 32 -4.86 -41.37 2.81
C ARG A 32 -4.31 -39.95 2.84
N ARG A 33 -3.19 -39.70 3.53
CA ARG A 33 -2.55 -38.38 3.41
C ARG A 33 -2.17 -38.19 1.94
N PRO A 34 -2.70 -37.16 1.25
CA PRO A 34 -2.25 -36.85 -0.10
C PRO A 34 -0.74 -36.71 -0.08
N SER A 35 -0.07 -37.26 -1.10
CA SER A 35 1.36 -37.08 -1.24
C SER A 35 1.70 -35.59 -1.23
N VAL A 36 2.72 -35.21 -0.48
CA VAL A 36 3.21 -33.84 -0.47
C VAL A 36 3.84 -33.53 -1.84
N TYR A 37 3.47 -32.39 -2.43
CA TYR A 37 4.12 -31.91 -3.66
C TYR A 37 5.55 -31.46 -3.33
N LEU A 38 6.53 -32.09 -3.98
CA LEU A 38 7.94 -31.71 -3.92
C LEU A 38 8.31 -31.06 -5.26
N PRO A 39 8.43 -29.72 -5.34
CA PRO A 39 8.83 -29.04 -6.56
C PRO A 39 10.27 -29.45 -6.94
N THR A 40 10.45 -30.07 -8.11
CA THR A 40 11.78 -30.49 -8.63
C THR A 40 12.33 -29.57 -9.71
N ARG A 41 11.51 -28.63 -10.19
CA ARG A 41 11.86 -27.67 -11.23
C ARG A 41 11.41 -26.29 -10.79
N GLU A 42 12.27 -25.31 -11.01
CA GLU A 42 11.96 -23.92 -10.76
C GLU A 42 11.36 -23.31 -12.03
N TYR A 43 10.17 -22.72 -11.90
CA TYR A 43 9.51 -21.97 -12.97
C TYR A 43 9.34 -20.53 -12.47
N PRO A 44 9.91 -19.52 -13.15
CA PRO A 44 9.78 -18.14 -12.71
C PRO A 44 8.32 -17.67 -12.86
N SER A 45 7.84 -16.88 -11.89
CA SER A 45 6.53 -16.24 -11.97
C SER A 45 6.50 -15.16 -13.05
N GLU A 46 5.45 -15.12 -13.85
CA GLU A 46 5.26 -14.10 -14.91
C GLU A 46 5.04 -12.69 -14.34
N GLN A 47 4.41 -12.60 -13.17
CA GLN A 47 4.10 -11.33 -12.51
C GLN A 47 4.43 -11.41 -11.02
N ILE A 48 4.77 -10.26 -10.44
CA ILE A 48 5.04 -10.12 -9.00
C ILE A 48 4.03 -9.16 -8.36
N ILE A 49 3.63 -9.46 -7.14
CA ILE A 49 2.78 -8.57 -6.35
C ILE A 49 3.67 -7.47 -5.77
N VAL A 50 3.48 -6.23 -6.23
CA VAL A 50 4.20 -5.06 -5.73
C VAL A 50 3.26 -4.22 -4.88
N THR A 51 3.71 -3.87 -3.68
CA THR A 51 3.01 -2.89 -2.85
C THR A 51 3.51 -1.48 -3.17
N GLU A 52 2.60 -0.51 -3.17
CA GLU A 52 2.99 0.88 -3.31
C GLU A 52 3.86 1.31 -2.13
N LYS A 53 5.02 1.91 -2.43
CA LYS A 53 5.95 2.42 -1.40
C LYS A 53 5.48 3.72 -0.75
N THR A 54 4.42 4.33 -1.28
CA THR A 54 3.98 5.66 -0.82
C THR A 54 3.26 5.57 0.52
N ASN A 55 3.58 6.49 1.42
CA ASN A 55 2.84 6.61 2.67
C ASN A 55 1.38 7.00 2.37
N ILE A 56 0.44 6.29 2.99
CA ILE A 56 -0.99 6.46 2.71
C ILE A 56 -1.48 7.89 2.92
N LEU A 57 -0.93 8.63 3.89
CA LEU A 57 -1.29 10.02 4.15
C LEU A 57 -0.79 10.93 3.03
N LEU A 58 0.46 10.73 2.58
CA LEU A 58 1.05 11.53 1.50
C LEU A 58 0.32 11.30 0.17
N ARG A 59 -0.02 10.05 -0.16
CA ARG A 59 -0.82 9.71 -1.33
C ARG A 59 -2.17 10.44 -1.30
N TYR A 60 -2.85 10.43 -0.15
CA TYR A 60 -4.11 11.13 0.03
C TYR A 60 -3.98 12.65 -0.16
N LEU A 61 -2.99 13.28 0.49
CA LEU A 61 -2.79 14.73 0.39
C LEU A 61 -2.47 15.17 -1.03
N HIS A 62 -1.59 14.45 -1.74
CA HIS A 62 -1.25 14.74 -3.13
C HIS A 62 -2.50 14.61 -4.03
N GLN A 63 -3.28 13.54 -3.84
CA GLN A 63 -4.51 13.33 -4.59
C GLN A 63 -5.53 14.45 -4.36
N GLN A 64 -5.71 14.91 -3.11
CA GLN A 64 -6.58 16.05 -2.81
C GLN A 64 -6.09 17.33 -3.48
N TRP A 65 -4.77 17.55 -3.48
CA TRP A 65 -4.16 18.71 -4.11
C TRP A 65 -4.36 18.72 -5.63
N ASP A 66 -4.12 17.61 -6.33
CA ASP A 66 -4.32 17.52 -7.78
C ASP A 66 -5.79 17.56 -8.19
N LYS A 67 -6.67 16.97 -7.38
CA LYS A 67 -8.12 17.10 -7.53
C LYS A 67 -8.59 18.53 -7.32
N LYS A 68 -7.91 19.32 -6.48
CA LYS A 68 -8.19 20.76 -6.30
C LYS A 68 -7.68 21.58 -7.49
N LYS A 69 -6.50 21.29 -8.04
CA LYS A 69 -6.00 21.92 -9.27
C LYS A 69 -6.96 21.73 -10.45
N SER A 70 -7.47 20.51 -10.67
CA SER A 70 -8.42 20.23 -11.75
C SER A 70 -9.80 20.86 -11.54
N ARG A 71 -10.15 21.26 -10.31
CA ARG A 71 -11.34 22.09 -10.02
C ARG A 71 -11.09 23.58 -10.27
N PHE A 72 -9.84 24.03 -10.13
CA PHE A 72 -9.46 25.43 -10.32
C PHE A 72 -9.24 25.79 -11.82
N ILE A 73 -8.89 24.81 -12.66
CA ILE A 73 -8.69 24.97 -14.11
C ILE A 73 -9.91 24.45 -14.89
N ARG A 74 -11.13 24.63 -14.37
CA ARG A 74 -12.35 24.38 -15.17
C ARG A 74 -12.69 25.66 -15.95
N PRO A 75 -12.95 25.59 -17.27
CA PRO A 75 -13.42 26.74 -18.02
C PRO A 75 -14.82 27.11 -17.51
N GLY A 76 -14.92 28.20 -16.74
CA GLY A 76 -16.19 28.69 -16.19
C GLY A 76 -16.21 28.98 -14.69
N TYR A 77 -15.16 28.66 -13.92
CA TYR A 77 -15.02 29.06 -12.52
C TYR A 77 -13.75 29.89 -12.32
N VAL A 78 -13.85 31.21 -12.52
CA VAL A 78 -12.80 32.15 -12.11
C VAL A 78 -12.99 32.43 -10.62
N PHE A 79 -12.45 31.57 -9.75
CA PHE A 79 -12.30 31.92 -8.34
C PHE A 79 -10.97 32.67 -8.16
N PRO A 80 -10.91 33.77 -7.37
CA PRO A 80 -9.75 34.64 -7.33
C PRO A 80 -8.50 33.87 -6.91
N VAL A 81 -7.43 34.05 -7.69
CA VAL A 81 -6.08 33.48 -7.55
C VAL A 81 -5.39 33.89 -6.23
N PHE A 82 -6.07 34.59 -5.33
CA PHE A 82 -5.47 35.25 -4.17
C PHE A 82 -5.27 34.37 -2.93
N ASN A 83 -5.78 33.14 -2.89
CA ASN A 83 -5.65 32.29 -1.70
C ASN A 83 -5.08 30.89 -1.97
N CYS A 84 -4.04 30.82 -2.80
CA CYS A 84 -3.09 29.70 -2.80
C CYS A 84 -1.81 30.14 -2.07
N PRO A 85 -1.61 29.75 -0.79
CA PRO A 85 -0.41 30.13 -0.03
C PRO A 85 0.90 29.74 -0.72
N VAL A 86 0.86 28.64 -1.49
CA VAL A 86 2.03 28.10 -2.21
C VAL A 86 2.45 28.98 -3.40
N LEU A 87 1.52 29.64 -4.09
CA LEU A 87 1.86 30.56 -5.18
C LEU A 87 2.40 31.88 -4.64
N ASN A 88 1.80 32.36 -3.54
CA ASN A 88 2.25 33.58 -2.86
C ASN A 88 3.67 33.42 -2.28
N ALA A 89 4.01 32.22 -1.79
CA ALA A 89 5.36 31.90 -1.32
C ALA A 89 6.40 31.73 -2.44
N ALA A 90 5.99 31.34 -3.65
CA ALA A 90 6.87 31.30 -4.81
C ALA A 90 7.17 32.71 -5.34
N LYS A 91 6.14 33.57 -5.43
CA LYS A 91 6.29 34.95 -5.90
C LYS A 91 6.98 35.87 -4.90
N LYS A 92 6.84 35.60 -3.60
CA LYS A 92 7.61 36.28 -2.53
C LYS A 92 9.10 35.92 -2.57
N ARG A 93 9.43 34.64 -2.82
CA ARG A 93 10.82 34.22 -3.01
C ARG A 93 11.47 34.83 -4.25
N GLU A 94 10.72 35.05 -5.32
CA GLU A 94 11.24 35.70 -6.53
C GLU A 94 11.54 37.19 -6.31
N ARG A 95 10.65 37.93 -5.60
CA ARG A 95 10.87 39.35 -5.27
C ARG A 95 11.98 39.59 -4.24
N GLU A 96 12.23 38.64 -3.34
CA GLU A 96 13.32 38.72 -2.36
C GLU A 96 14.68 38.33 -2.98
N GLN A 97 14.69 37.63 -4.13
CA GLN A 97 15.92 37.23 -4.82
C GLN A 97 16.52 38.34 -5.70
N GLU A 98 15.73 39.34 -6.11
CA GLU A 98 16.24 40.53 -6.82
C GLU A 98 16.91 41.57 -5.88
N GLN A 99 16.84 41.37 -4.56
CA GLN A 99 17.53 42.19 -3.56
C GLN A 99 18.27 41.30 -2.56
N GLY A 100 19.32 40.60 -3.02
CA GLY A 100 20.13 39.79 -2.14
C GLY A 100 21.17 38.98 -2.89
N GLU A 101 22.21 39.65 -3.37
CA GLU A 101 23.47 38.98 -3.68
C GLU A 101 23.97 38.21 -2.44
N GLY A 102 24.37 36.95 -2.64
CA GLY A 102 25.34 36.26 -1.79
C GLY A 102 24.80 35.21 -0.81
N GLY A 103 25.06 33.93 -1.12
CA GLY A 103 25.26 32.90 -0.09
C GLY A 103 24.44 31.61 -0.20
N SER A 104 25.13 30.53 -0.56
CA SER A 104 24.71 29.11 -0.62
C SER A 104 23.76 28.61 0.52
N PRO A 105 22.70 27.82 0.24
CA PRO A 105 21.86 27.24 1.28
C PRO A 105 22.31 25.81 1.62
N ALA A 106 23.28 25.65 2.53
CA ALA A 106 23.50 24.37 3.20
C ALA A 106 22.67 24.33 4.50
N PRO A 107 21.79 23.34 4.71
CA PRO A 107 20.93 23.31 5.91
C PRO A 107 21.77 23.01 7.16
N SER A 108 21.58 23.81 8.21
CA SER A 108 22.30 23.68 9.48
C SER A 108 22.06 22.32 10.14
N ARG A 109 23.13 21.53 10.27
CA ARG A 109 23.15 20.31 11.10
C ARG A 109 22.95 20.71 12.56
N LYS A 110 21.85 20.28 13.19
CA LYS A 110 21.70 20.35 14.66
C LYS A 110 22.57 19.26 15.29
N ILE A 111 23.65 19.67 15.95
CA ILE A 111 24.45 18.81 16.83
C ILE A 111 23.85 18.85 18.23
N ALA A 112 23.51 17.69 18.78
CA ALA A 112 23.15 17.54 20.18
C ALA A 112 24.44 17.59 21.02
N ARG A 113 24.51 18.51 21.99
CA ARG A 113 25.55 18.48 23.02
C ARG A 113 25.24 17.31 23.96
N THR A 114 26.05 16.26 23.93
CA THR A 114 26.13 15.27 24.99
C THR A 114 27.17 15.75 25.98
N ASP A 115 26.75 16.09 27.20
CA ASP A 115 27.65 16.37 28.31
C ASP A 115 28.03 15.02 28.93
N SER A 116 29.21 14.51 28.58
CA SER A 116 29.78 13.32 29.20
C SER A 116 30.68 13.80 30.34
N GLN A 117 30.18 13.68 31.57
CA GLN A 117 30.99 13.89 32.76
C GLN A 117 31.89 12.66 32.99
N GLU A 118 33.18 12.80 32.69
CA GLU A 118 34.21 11.81 33.02
C GLU A 118 34.46 11.84 34.54
N MET A 119 34.31 10.68 35.18
CA MET A 119 34.70 10.44 36.56
C MET A 119 36.13 9.88 36.53
N ASN A 120 37.12 10.67 36.94
CA ASN A 120 38.46 10.15 37.25
C ASN A 120 38.42 9.53 38.65
N GLU A 121 38.69 8.23 38.75
CA GLU A 121 39.00 7.60 40.03
C GLU A 121 40.50 7.66 40.26
N ASP A 122 40.88 8.29 41.38
CA ASP A 122 42.23 8.26 41.92
C ASP A 122 42.10 8.16 43.46
N SER A 123 42.20 6.93 43.97
CA SER A 123 42.69 6.54 45.32
C SER A 123 42.68 5.03 45.48
#